data_AF-A0A2V9G874-F1
#
_entry.id   AF-A0A2V9G874-F1
#
_cell.length_a   1.000
_cell.length_b   1.000
_cell.length_c   1.000
_cell.angle_alpha   90.00
_cell.angle_beta   90.00
_cell.angle_gamma   90.00
#
_symmetry.space_group_name_H-M   'P 1'
#
loop_
_entity.id
_entity.type
_entity.pdbx_description
1 polymer ?
#
loop_
_entity_poly.entity_id
_entity_poly.type
_entity_poly.pdbx_seq_one_letter_code
_entity_poly.pdbx_strand_id
1 'polypeptide(L)'
;DSSQYPRLEAYVKSIVGAFGRDKRVLGWDVWNEPDNINRGSYEDLEPKNKVALILALLPKVFEWAREAHPTQPLTSGVWKGGWSSRDKLDAMEKIQIEMSDVISFHSYDKPEDFEKRILWLQPYHRPILCTEYMARGNGSTFQGSLPIAKKYHVAAINWGLVAGKTQTYLPWDSWQHPYTDREPAIWFHEIFRTDGIPYRQEEAEFIREIIGRK
;
A
#
# COMPACT_ATOMS: atom_id res chain seq x y z
N ASP A 1 -6.38 -21.89 10.10
CA ASP A 1 -5.97 -23.29 10.26
C ASP A 1 -4.44 -23.36 10.19
N SER A 2 -3.78 -23.63 11.31
CA SER A 2 -2.32 -23.71 11.38
C SER A 2 -1.75 -24.94 10.65
N SER A 3 -2.57 -25.96 10.36
CA SER A 3 -2.16 -27.10 9.53
C SER A 3 -1.76 -26.69 8.11
N GLN A 4 -2.22 -25.50 7.67
CA GLN A 4 -1.90 -24.93 6.37
C GLN A 4 -0.60 -24.10 6.36
N TYR A 5 0.03 -23.86 7.50
CA TYR A 5 1.25 -23.05 7.57
C TYR A 5 2.40 -23.61 6.71
N PRO A 6 2.67 -24.93 6.68
CA PRO A 6 3.68 -25.48 5.78
C PRO A 6 3.42 -25.16 4.30
N ARG A 7 2.16 -25.10 3.87
CA ARG A 7 1.78 -24.70 2.50
C ARG A 7 2.06 -23.22 2.24
N LEU A 8 1.74 -22.35 3.20
CA LEU A 8 1.99 -20.91 3.11
C LEU A 8 3.49 -20.59 3.14
N GLU A 9 4.24 -21.25 4.01
CA GLU A 9 5.70 -21.18 4.08
C GLU A 9 6.32 -21.59 2.74
N ALA A 10 5.90 -22.73 2.19
CA ALA A 10 6.38 -23.20 0.90
C ALA A 10 6.08 -22.17 -0.21
N TYR A 11 4.89 -21.55 -0.20
CA TYR A 11 4.54 -20.49 -1.14
C TYR A 11 5.49 -19.28 -1.04
N VAL A 12 5.67 -18.74 0.18
CA VAL A 12 6.54 -17.58 0.43
C VAL A 12 7.97 -17.88 0.00
N LYS A 13 8.54 -19.01 0.47
CA LYS A 13 9.92 -19.40 0.15
C LYS A 13 10.11 -19.68 -1.34
N SER A 14 9.11 -20.23 -2.02
CA SER A 14 9.19 -20.51 -3.46
C SER A 14 9.25 -19.22 -4.27
N ILE A 15 8.36 -18.26 -4.01
CA ILE A 15 8.33 -16.99 -4.74
C ILE A 15 9.57 -16.15 -4.42
N VAL A 16 9.87 -15.95 -3.14
CA VAL A 16 11.03 -15.14 -2.72
C VAL A 16 12.33 -15.81 -3.14
N GLY A 17 12.45 -17.13 -3.00
CA GLY A 17 13.64 -17.89 -3.40
C GLY A 17 13.89 -17.88 -4.91
N ALA A 18 12.83 -17.94 -5.74
CA ALA A 18 12.96 -17.91 -7.19
C ALA A 18 13.51 -16.57 -7.72
N PHE A 19 13.15 -15.45 -7.09
CA PHE A 19 13.51 -14.10 -7.55
C PHE A 19 14.44 -13.35 -6.60
N GLY A 20 14.88 -13.96 -5.50
CA GLY A 20 15.63 -13.30 -4.43
C GLY A 20 17.00 -12.76 -4.83
N ARG A 21 17.49 -13.05 -6.04
CA ARG A 21 18.73 -12.47 -6.62
C ARG A 21 18.48 -11.63 -7.87
N ASP A 22 17.22 -11.49 -8.28
CA ASP A 22 16.85 -10.68 -9.44
C ASP A 22 16.93 -9.19 -9.10
N LYS A 23 17.85 -8.48 -9.77
CA LYS A 23 18.08 -7.04 -9.55
C LYS A 23 16.92 -6.16 -9.99
N ARG A 24 15.94 -6.69 -10.74
CA ARG A 24 14.73 -5.97 -11.16
C ARG A 24 13.70 -5.91 -10.03
N VAL A 25 13.75 -6.82 -9.06
CA VAL A 25 12.93 -6.76 -7.85
C VAL A 25 13.59 -5.78 -6.89
N LEU A 26 12.83 -4.79 -6.41
CA LEU A 26 13.35 -3.72 -5.55
C LEU A 26 13.09 -3.96 -4.06
N GLY A 27 12.11 -4.79 -3.73
CA GLY A 27 11.67 -5.05 -2.37
C GLY A 27 10.50 -6.03 -2.38
N TRP A 28 10.19 -6.56 -1.20
CA TRP A 28 9.07 -7.48 -0.98
C TRP A 28 8.10 -6.85 0.01
N ASP A 29 6.92 -6.45 -0.45
CA ASP A 29 5.80 -6.21 0.44
C ASP A 29 5.20 -7.58 0.81
N VAL A 30 5.48 -8.04 2.03
CA VAL A 30 5.13 -9.40 2.46
C VAL A 30 3.66 -9.50 2.87
N TRP A 31 3.03 -8.36 3.18
CA TRP A 31 1.61 -8.29 3.50
C TRP A 31 1.11 -6.85 3.44
N ASN A 32 0.07 -6.61 2.63
CA ASN A 32 -0.48 -5.29 2.34
C ASN A 32 -1.16 -4.61 3.55
N GLU A 33 -2.44 -4.89 3.80
CA GLU A 33 -3.23 -4.37 4.93
C GLU A 33 -3.72 -5.55 5.78
N PRO A 34 -2.84 -6.12 6.61
CA PRO A 34 -3.05 -7.43 7.22
C PRO A 34 -4.36 -7.53 8.01
N ASP A 35 -4.72 -6.50 8.75
CA ASP A 35 -5.88 -6.49 9.63
C ASP A 35 -7.09 -5.73 9.05
N ASN A 36 -7.13 -5.49 7.75
CA ASN A 36 -8.31 -4.95 7.07
C ASN A 36 -9.43 -5.99 7.04
N ILE A 37 -10.57 -5.68 7.66
CA ILE A 37 -11.73 -6.58 7.78
C ILE A 37 -12.71 -6.49 6.59
N ASN A 38 -12.37 -5.74 5.53
CA ASN A 38 -13.10 -5.69 4.25
C ASN A 38 -14.63 -5.50 4.41
N ARG A 39 -15.03 -4.64 5.36
CA ARG A 39 -16.45 -4.40 5.69
C ARG A 39 -17.23 -4.03 4.43
N GLY A 40 -18.42 -4.64 4.28
CA GLY A 40 -19.30 -4.40 3.15
C GLY A 40 -18.90 -5.02 1.82
N SER A 41 -17.77 -5.75 1.74
CA SER A 41 -17.34 -6.47 0.54
C SER A 41 -17.19 -7.98 0.79
N TYR A 42 -16.44 -8.35 1.84
CA TYR A 42 -16.08 -9.75 2.10
C TYR A 42 -16.19 -10.17 3.56
N GLU A 43 -16.76 -9.33 4.43
CA GLU A 43 -16.79 -9.56 5.88
C GLU A 43 -17.31 -10.95 6.28
N ASP A 44 -18.32 -11.47 5.60
CA ASP A 44 -18.90 -12.79 5.88
C ASP A 44 -17.99 -13.98 5.52
N LEU A 45 -16.98 -13.75 4.67
CA LEU A 45 -15.98 -14.76 4.28
C LEU A 45 -14.73 -14.71 5.18
N GLU A 46 -14.61 -13.69 6.02
CA GLU A 46 -13.43 -13.47 6.85
C GLU A 46 -13.56 -14.25 8.18
N PRO A 47 -12.46 -14.81 8.70
CA PRO A 47 -12.47 -15.42 10.02
C PRO A 47 -12.86 -14.39 11.10
N LYS A 48 -13.76 -14.76 12.01
CA LYS A 48 -14.19 -13.87 13.11
C LYS A 48 -13.03 -13.36 13.98
N ASN A 49 -11.95 -14.12 14.07
CA ASN A 49 -10.73 -13.78 14.82
C ASN A 49 -9.55 -13.41 13.90
N LYS A 50 -9.81 -12.88 12.69
CA LYS A 50 -8.81 -12.52 11.67
C LYS A 50 -7.58 -11.81 12.24
N VAL A 51 -7.77 -10.74 13.01
CA VAL A 51 -6.67 -9.94 13.56
C VAL A 51 -5.74 -10.79 14.42
N ALA A 52 -6.29 -11.61 15.33
CA ALA A 52 -5.49 -12.48 16.19
C ALA A 52 -4.71 -13.55 15.39
N LEU A 53 -5.34 -14.11 14.35
CA LEU A 53 -4.67 -15.07 13.46
C LEU A 53 -3.51 -14.43 12.70
N ILE A 54 -3.68 -13.19 12.24
CA ILE A 54 -2.66 -12.51 11.44
C ILE A 54 -1.53 -11.96 12.30
N LEU A 55 -1.82 -11.49 13.53
CA LEU A 55 -0.78 -11.15 14.51
C LEU A 55 0.17 -12.33 14.79
N ALA A 56 -0.34 -13.56 14.79
CA ALA A 56 0.49 -14.76 14.96
C ALA A 56 1.24 -15.19 13.69
N LEU A 57 0.72 -14.84 12.50
CA LEU A 57 1.23 -15.30 11.21
C LEU A 57 2.19 -14.32 10.55
N LEU A 58 1.96 -13.00 10.65
CA LEU A 58 2.78 -11.99 9.99
C LEU A 58 4.28 -12.09 10.35
N PRO A 59 4.68 -12.27 11.62
CA PRO A 59 6.09 -12.48 11.95
C PRO A 59 6.70 -13.70 11.25
N LYS A 60 5.92 -14.78 11.10
CA LYS A 60 6.37 -15.99 10.40
C LYS A 60 6.56 -15.74 8.91
N VAL A 61 5.73 -14.92 8.28
CA VAL A 61 5.89 -14.56 6.86
C VAL A 61 7.20 -13.80 6.65
N PHE A 62 7.54 -12.85 7.54
CA PHE A 62 8.84 -12.19 7.52
C PHE A 62 9.99 -13.20 7.70
N GLU A 63 9.89 -14.12 8.66
CA GLU A 63 10.90 -15.17 8.89
C GLU A 63 11.09 -16.04 7.64
N TRP A 64 10.01 -16.57 7.06
CA TRP A 64 10.05 -17.41 5.87
C TRP A 64 10.64 -16.69 4.65
N ALA A 65 10.30 -15.40 4.47
CA ALA A 65 10.90 -14.59 3.42
C ALA A 65 12.41 -14.39 3.64
N ARG A 66 12.85 -14.15 4.88
CA ARG A 66 14.28 -14.02 5.23
C ARG A 66 15.05 -15.34 5.06
N GLU A 67 14.43 -16.48 5.36
CA GLU A 67 15.01 -17.82 5.18
C GLU A 67 15.25 -18.18 3.70
N ALA A 68 14.55 -17.54 2.77
CA ALA A 68 14.85 -17.63 1.35
C ALA A 68 16.09 -16.81 0.93
N HIS A 69 16.68 -16.05 1.86
CA HIS A 69 17.88 -15.23 1.68
C HIS A 69 17.85 -14.28 0.46
N PRO A 70 16.79 -13.46 0.27
CA PRO A 70 16.75 -12.47 -0.79
C PRO A 70 17.79 -11.36 -0.59
N THR A 71 18.19 -10.70 -1.68
CA THR A 71 19.02 -9.48 -1.64
C THR A 71 18.21 -8.21 -1.45
N GLN A 72 16.89 -8.28 -1.65
CA GLN A 72 15.98 -7.14 -1.57
C GLN A 72 15.42 -6.97 -0.14
N PRO A 73 15.09 -5.74 0.28
CA PRO A 73 14.47 -5.48 1.58
C PRO A 73 13.03 -6.02 1.66
N LEU A 74 12.58 -6.31 2.87
CA LEU A 74 11.19 -6.66 3.19
C LEU A 74 10.44 -5.46 3.78
N THR A 75 9.13 -5.39 3.54
CA THR A 75 8.22 -4.44 4.17
C THR A 75 6.82 -5.01 4.37
N SER A 76 6.04 -4.40 5.27
CA SER A 76 4.58 -4.53 5.37
C SER A 76 4.01 -3.18 5.80
N GLY A 77 3.04 -2.66 5.05
CA GLY A 77 2.64 -1.25 5.13
C GLY A 77 1.69 -0.91 6.27
N VAL A 78 2.04 0.08 7.09
CA VAL A 78 1.09 0.67 8.05
C VAL A 78 0.07 1.54 7.31
N TRP A 79 -1.23 1.35 7.59
CA TRP A 79 -2.30 1.94 6.75
C TRP A 79 -3.38 2.69 7.55
N LYS A 80 -3.55 2.34 8.83
CA LYS A 80 -4.50 2.98 9.76
C LYS A 80 -3.78 3.43 11.03
N GLY A 81 -4.52 4.07 11.95
CA GLY A 81 -4.01 4.39 13.29
C GLY A 81 -3.09 5.62 13.35
N GLY A 82 -2.34 5.72 14.45
CA GLY A 82 -1.55 6.91 14.79
C GLY A 82 -0.12 6.57 15.20
N TRP A 83 0.85 6.88 14.33
CA TRP A 83 2.23 6.40 14.46
C TRP A 83 3.18 7.38 15.15
N SER A 84 2.65 8.41 15.82
CA SER A 84 3.44 9.53 16.33
C SER A 84 4.48 9.16 17.40
N SER A 85 4.35 7.99 18.02
CA SER A 85 5.30 7.45 18.99
C SER A 85 5.11 5.94 19.13
N ARG A 86 6.15 5.24 19.59
CA ARG A 86 6.13 3.79 19.81
C ARG A 86 5.02 3.31 20.75
N ASP A 87 4.68 4.13 21.75
CA ASP A 87 3.63 3.80 22.74
C ASP A 87 2.22 3.87 22.17
N LYS A 88 2.02 4.55 21.03
CA LYS A 88 0.73 4.62 20.35
C LYS A 88 0.53 3.53 19.32
N LEU A 89 1.58 2.80 18.97
CA LEU A 89 1.48 1.71 18.01
C LEU A 89 0.70 0.54 18.61
N ASP A 90 -0.25 0.02 17.84
CA ASP A 90 -0.87 -1.26 18.15
C ASP A 90 0.08 -2.44 17.87
N ALA A 91 -0.36 -3.66 18.18
CA ALA A 91 0.48 -4.85 18.02
C ALA A 91 0.82 -5.14 16.54
N MET A 92 -0.08 -4.81 15.61
CA MET A 92 0.13 -5.03 14.18
C MET A 92 1.14 -4.03 13.64
N GLU A 93 0.93 -2.74 13.93
CA GLU A 93 1.80 -1.65 13.51
C GLU A 93 3.23 -1.83 14.05
N LYS A 94 3.39 -2.34 15.27
CA LYS A 94 4.71 -2.70 15.83
C LYS A 94 5.39 -3.76 14.99
N ILE A 95 4.70 -4.86 14.67
CA ILE A 95 5.27 -5.93 13.83
C ILE A 95 5.67 -5.37 12.47
N GLN A 96 4.76 -4.64 11.82
CA GLN A 96 4.99 -4.03 10.51
C GLN A 96 6.22 -3.11 10.52
N ILE A 97 6.31 -2.17 11.46
CA ILE A 97 7.43 -1.23 11.51
C ILE A 97 8.73 -1.93 11.92
N GLU A 98 8.72 -2.74 12.98
CA GLU A 98 9.95 -3.29 13.56
C GLU A 98 10.60 -4.32 12.64
N MET A 99 9.80 -5.17 11.98
CA MET A 99 10.31 -6.26 11.14
C MET A 99 10.64 -5.85 9.69
N SER A 100 10.21 -4.68 9.26
CA SER A 100 10.46 -4.19 7.90
C SER A 100 11.84 -3.54 7.75
N ASP A 101 12.59 -3.91 6.72
CA ASP A 101 13.92 -3.34 6.44
C ASP A 101 13.81 -1.91 5.86
N VAL A 102 12.72 -1.64 5.14
CA VAL A 102 12.28 -0.31 4.70
C VAL A 102 10.87 -0.08 5.22
N ILE A 103 10.49 1.15 5.52
CA ILE A 103 9.16 1.44 6.06
C ILE A 103 8.21 1.74 4.91
N SER A 104 7.15 0.95 4.74
CA SER A 104 6.04 1.31 3.86
C SER A 104 4.80 1.79 4.62
N PHE A 105 4.00 2.62 3.96
CA PHE A 105 2.71 3.08 4.49
C PHE A 105 1.71 3.39 3.37
N HIS A 106 0.42 3.36 3.71
CA HIS A 106 -0.66 3.80 2.82
C HIS A 106 -1.21 5.15 3.28
N SER A 107 -1.59 5.99 2.33
CA SER A 107 -2.31 7.22 2.65
C SER A 107 -3.17 7.70 1.49
N TYR A 108 -4.49 7.63 1.72
CA TYR A 108 -5.53 8.20 0.86
C TYR A 108 -6.07 9.51 1.45
N ASP A 109 -5.24 10.21 2.23
CA ASP A 109 -5.61 11.40 2.98
C ASP A 109 -5.21 12.69 2.26
N LYS A 110 -5.69 13.81 2.80
CA LYS A 110 -5.33 15.16 2.38
C LYS A 110 -3.83 15.46 2.61
N PRO A 111 -3.28 16.49 1.95
CA PRO A 111 -1.84 16.75 1.95
C PRO A 111 -1.24 16.93 3.34
N GLU A 112 -1.96 17.59 4.26
CA GLU A 112 -1.50 17.87 5.62
C GLU A 112 -1.35 16.58 6.44
N ASP A 113 -2.30 15.65 6.29
CA ASP A 113 -2.26 14.35 6.96
C ASP A 113 -1.23 13.41 6.31
N PHE A 114 -1.04 13.51 4.99
CA PHE A 114 0.02 12.79 4.28
C PHE A 114 1.41 13.22 4.79
N GLU A 115 1.68 14.52 4.91
CA GLU A 115 2.93 15.05 5.48
C GLU A 115 3.14 14.60 6.92
N LYS A 116 2.08 14.68 7.73
CA LYS A 116 2.08 14.25 9.13
C LYS A 116 2.44 12.76 9.27
N ARG A 117 1.90 11.88 8.42
CA ARG A 117 2.25 10.45 8.40
C ARG A 117 3.73 10.22 8.10
N ILE A 118 4.28 10.94 7.12
CA ILE A 118 5.72 10.89 6.81
C ILE A 118 6.56 11.30 8.02
N LEU A 119 6.23 12.42 8.65
CA LEU A 119 6.95 12.93 9.81
C LEU A 119 6.94 11.97 11.00
N TRP A 120 5.86 11.21 11.19
CA TRP A 120 5.80 10.16 12.22
C TRP A 120 6.72 8.97 11.95
N LEU A 121 7.03 8.70 10.67
CA LEU A 121 7.87 7.57 10.27
C LEU A 121 9.36 7.92 10.17
N GLN A 122 9.72 9.20 10.02
CA GLN A 122 11.12 9.64 9.95
C GLN A 122 12.00 9.22 11.15
N PRO A 123 11.52 9.21 12.41
CA PRO A 123 12.31 8.79 13.55
C PRO A 123 12.78 7.33 13.54
N TYR A 124 12.25 6.48 12.64
CA TYR A 124 12.73 5.11 12.48
C TYR A 124 14.03 5.01 11.67
N HIS A 125 14.48 6.11 11.04
CA HIS A 125 15.75 6.19 10.32
C HIS A 125 15.93 5.10 9.24
N ARG A 126 14.84 4.71 8.58
CA ARG A 126 14.80 3.76 7.46
C ARG A 126 14.22 4.47 6.23
N PRO A 127 14.53 4.03 5.00
CA PRO A 127 13.85 4.53 3.80
C PRO A 127 12.34 4.39 3.92
N ILE A 128 11.59 5.39 3.45
CA ILE A 128 10.13 5.44 3.54
C ILE A 128 9.53 5.35 2.14
N LEU A 129 8.54 4.48 1.97
CA LEU A 129 7.78 4.30 0.75
C LEU A 129 6.28 4.43 1.04
N CYS A 130 5.60 5.34 0.34
CA CYS A 130 4.15 5.30 0.27
C CYS A 130 3.75 4.30 -0.82
N THR A 131 3.34 3.09 -0.44
CA THR A 131 3.05 2.00 -1.39
C THR A 131 1.65 2.06 -1.97
N GLU A 132 0.77 2.82 -1.33
CA GLU A 132 -0.55 3.13 -1.86
C GLU A 132 -0.93 4.58 -1.53
N TYR A 133 -1.28 5.36 -2.54
CA TYR A 133 -1.88 6.67 -2.35
C TYR A 133 -2.82 7.07 -3.48
N MET A 134 -3.47 8.19 -3.16
CA MET A 134 -4.35 9.04 -3.95
C MET A 134 -5.75 8.49 -4.14
N ALA A 135 -6.70 9.13 -3.48
CA ALA A 135 -8.13 8.94 -3.64
C ALA A 135 -8.77 10.32 -3.81
N ARG A 136 -9.12 10.70 -5.04
CA ARG A 136 -9.56 12.08 -5.34
C ARG A 136 -10.76 12.52 -4.50
N GLY A 137 -11.70 11.60 -4.25
CA GLY A 137 -12.89 11.85 -3.42
C GLY A 137 -12.58 12.23 -1.97
N ASN A 138 -11.42 11.83 -1.45
CA ASN A 138 -10.97 12.17 -0.09
C ASN A 138 -10.16 13.47 -0.02
N GLY A 139 -9.97 14.17 -1.14
CA GLY A 139 -9.06 15.32 -1.23
C GLY A 139 -7.58 14.94 -1.26
N SER A 140 -7.28 13.66 -1.41
CA SER A 140 -5.93 13.15 -1.68
C SER A 140 -5.65 13.29 -3.17
N THR A 141 -4.64 14.07 -3.55
CA THR A 141 -4.35 14.44 -4.95
C THR A 141 -2.86 14.37 -5.25
N PHE A 142 -2.49 14.19 -6.52
CA PHE A 142 -1.08 14.22 -6.92
C PHE A 142 -0.42 15.56 -6.60
N GLN A 143 -1.10 16.68 -6.89
CA GLN A 143 -0.64 18.03 -6.62
C GLN A 143 -0.41 18.30 -5.13
N GLY A 144 -1.17 17.61 -4.27
CA GLY A 144 -1.01 17.67 -2.83
C GLY A 144 0.12 16.78 -2.30
N SER A 145 0.12 15.50 -2.68
CA SER A 145 1.02 14.50 -2.09
C SER A 145 2.42 14.50 -2.69
N LEU A 146 2.57 14.68 -4.01
CA LEU A 146 3.88 14.53 -4.68
C LEU A 146 4.90 15.60 -4.29
N PRO A 147 4.55 16.89 -4.12
CA PRO A 147 5.51 17.89 -3.61
C PRO A 147 6.03 17.54 -2.21
N ILE A 148 5.17 17.02 -1.34
CA ILE A 148 5.52 16.59 0.01
C ILE A 148 6.43 15.36 -0.06
N ALA A 149 6.05 14.34 -0.81
CA ALA A 149 6.87 13.14 -1.01
C ALA A 149 8.27 13.52 -1.52
N LYS A 150 8.36 14.43 -2.49
CA LYS A 150 9.63 14.96 -3.03
C LYS A 150 10.44 15.72 -1.97
N LYS A 151 9.80 16.59 -1.18
CA LYS A 151 10.43 17.36 -0.08
C LYS A 151 11.09 16.45 0.95
N TYR A 152 10.46 15.32 1.28
CA TYR A 152 10.93 14.38 2.31
C TYR A 152 11.66 13.16 1.75
N HIS A 153 11.94 13.12 0.43
CA HIS A 153 12.58 12.00 -0.24
C HIS A 153 11.87 10.64 -0.03
N VAL A 154 10.53 10.68 -0.04
CA VAL A 154 9.67 9.52 0.08
C VAL A 154 9.28 9.02 -1.31
N ALA A 155 9.47 7.73 -1.58
CA ALA A 155 8.94 7.11 -2.81
C ALA A 155 7.42 6.99 -2.71
N ALA A 156 6.69 7.13 -3.82
CA ALA A 156 5.23 7.02 -3.82
C ALA A 156 4.75 6.17 -5.01
N ILE A 157 3.86 5.21 -4.76
CA ILE A 157 3.26 4.32 -5.75
C ILE A 157 1.75 4.56 -5.77
N ASN A 158 1.23 5.05 -6.90
CA ASN A 158 -0.18 5.34 -7.05
C ASN A 158 -0.97 4.03 -7.10
N TRP A 159 -2.11 3.98 -6.41
CA TRP A 159 -3.02 2.85 -6.56
C TRP A 159 -3.68 2.90 -7.93
N GLY A 160 -3.40 1.94 -8.81
CA GLY A 160 -3.90 1.95 -10.19
C GLY A 160 -3.16 2.91 -11.12
N LEU A 161 -3.39 2.75 -12.42
CA LEU A 161 -2.72 3.52 -13.48
C LEU A 161 -3.66 3.76 -14.66
N VAL A 162 -4.27 2.70 -15.17
CA VAL A 162 -5.13 2.69 -16.36
C VAL A 162 -6.47 2.02 -16.02
N ALA A 163 -7.56 2.57 -16.53
CA ALA A 163 -8.88 1.93 -16.50
C ALA A 163 -8.82 0.55 -17.11
N GLY A 164 -9.17 -0.45 -16.29
CA GLY A 164 -9.05 -1.84 -16.65
C GLY A 164 -9.74 -2.77 -15.65
N LYS A 165 -9.25 -4.01 -15.61
CA LYS A 165 -9.89 -5.13 -14.91
C LYS A 165 -10.10 -4.87 -13.41
N THR A 166 -9.23 -4.11 -12.76
CA THR A 166 -9.31 -3.81 -11.33
C THR A 166 -10.35 -2.73 -11.00
N GLN A 167 -10.80 -1.97 -12.00
CA GLN A 167 -11.86 -0.94 -11.88
C GLN A 167 -11.61 0.08 -10.76
N THR A 168 -10.35 0.42 -10.51
CA THR A 168 -9.90 1.35 -9.46
C THR A 168 -10.18 2.82 -9.78
N TYR A 169 -10.77 3.14 -10.94
CA TYR A 169 -11.39 4.44 -11.16
C TYR A 169 -12.75 4.59 -10.46
N LEU A 170 -13.40 3.49 -10.09
CA LEU A 170 -14.66 3.53 -9.34
C LEU A 170 -14.37 3.81 -7.86
N PRO A 171 -15.17 4.66 -7.19
CA PRO A 171 -15.02 4.86 -5.75
C PRO A 171 -15.34 3.58 -4.96
N TRP A 172 -14.86 3.48 -3.72
CA TRP A 172 -15.09 2.31 -2.87
C TRP A 172 -16.58 1.98 -2.65
N ASP A 173 -17.48 2.97 -2.76
CA ASP A 173 -18.92 2.74 -2.65
C ASP A 173 -19.51 1.90 -3.80
N SER A 174 -18.75 1.67 -4.88
CA SER A 174 -19.17 0.86 -6.02
C SER A 174 -19.51 -0.59 -5.67
N TRP A 175 -18.97 -1.11 -4.56
CA TRP A 175 -19.34 -2.42 -4.02
C TRP A 175 -20.80 -2.49 -3.55
N GLN A 176 -21.35 -1.39 -3.04
CA GLN A 176 -22.73 -1.30 -2.57
C GLN A 176 -23.65 -0.59 -3.57
N HIS A 177 -23.08 0.30 -4.39
CA HIS A 177 -23.78 1.12 -5.37
C HIS A 177 -23.12 0.99 -6.76
N PRO A 178 -23.40 -0.10 -7.50
CA PRO A 178 -22.75 -0.35 -8.78
C PRO A 178 -22.96 0.80 -9.79
N TYR A 179 -21.89 1.15 -10.50
CA TYR A 179 -21.86 2.18 -11.53
C TYR A 179 -22.10 1.53 -12.92
N THR A 180 -23.22 0.82 -13.06
CA THR A 180 -23.55 0.09 -14.31
C THR A 180 -24.26 0.95 -15.35
N ASP A 181 -24.82 2.08 -14.93
CA ASP A 181 -25.65 2.99 -15.72
C ASP A 181 -25.05 4.39 -15.88
N ARG A 182 -23.90 4.67 -15.22
CA ARG A 182 -23.27 5.99 -15.16
C ARG A 182 -21.78 5.89 -14.86
N GLU A 183 -21.03 6.93 -15.26
CA GLU A 183 -19.65 7.14 -14.81
C GLU A 183 -19.66 7.84 -13.44
N PRO A 184 -18.70 7.57 -12.53
CA PRO A 184 -18.57 8.35 -11.31
C PRO A 184 -18.25 9.81 -11.62
N ALA A 185 -18.82 10.74 -10.86
CA ALA A 185 -18.59 12.17 -11.02
C ALA A 185 -17.11 12.56 -10.90
N ILE A 186 -16.35 11.80 -10.11
CA ILE A 186 -14.91 11.91 -9.99
C ILE A 186 -14.29 10.51 -10.02
N TRP A 187 -13.28 10.31 -10.87
CA TRP A 187 -12.53 9.06 -10.86
C TRP A 187 -11.68 8.95 -9.61
N PHE A 188 -11.55 7.73 -9.12
CA PHE A 188 -10.98 7.50 -7.82
C PHE A 188 -9.46 7.52 -7.83
N HIS A 189 -8.81 6.53 -8.45
CA HIS A 189 -7.35 6.40 -8.38
C HIS A 189 -6.61 6.50 -9.73
N GLU A 190 -7.24 6.05 -10.82
CA GLU A 190 -6.54 5.90 -12.11
C GLU A 190 -6.20 7.23 -12.79
N ILE A 191 -5.12 7.21 -13.59
CA ILE A 191 -4.58 8.37 -14.31
C ILE A 191 -5.05 8.36 -15.77
N PHE A 192 -5.14 7.17 -16.38
CA PHE A 192 -5.45 7.01 -17.80
C PHE A 192 -6.76 6.25 -18.01
N ARG A 193 -7.46 6.61 -19.08
CA ARG A 193 -8.56 5.82 -19.65
C ARG A 193 -8.00 4.59 -20.38
N THR A 194 -8.88 3.68 -20.77
CA THR A 194 -8.53 2.42 -21.46
C THR A 194 -7.78 2.63 -22.78
N ASP A 195 -7.95 3.79 -23.43
CA ASP A 195 -7.29 4.19 -24.67
C ASP A 195 -5.95 4.93 -24.43
N GLY A 196 -5.54 5.09 -23.17
CA GLY A 196 -4.31 5.79 -22.79
C GLY A 196 -4.45 7.31 -22.69
N ILE A 197 -5.62 7.88 -22.96
CA ILE A 197 -5.86 9.31 -22.77
C ILE A 197 -5.92 9.60 -21.26
N PRO A 198 -5.23 10.64 -20.75
CA PRO A 198 -5.37 11.05 -19.35
C PRO A 198 -6.82 11.33 -18.97
N TYR A 199 -7.25 10.88 -17.80
CA TYR A 199 -8.55 11.28 -17.22
C TYR A 199 -8.59 12.79 -16.98
N ARG A 200 -7.49 13.36 -16.48
CA ARG A 200 -7.26 14.80 -16.33
C ARG A 200 -5.91 15.16 -16.91
N GLN A 201 -5.93 15.96 -17.99
CA GLN A 201 -4.73 16.31 -18.73
C GLN A 201 -3.72 17.07 -17.87
N GLU A 202 -4.20 18.01 -17.05
CA GLU A 202 -3.40 18.86 -16.16
C GLU A 202 -2.69 18.03 -15.08
N GLU A 203 -3.31 16.94 -14.63
CA GLU A 203 -2.74 16.04 -13.64
C GLU A 203 -1.60 15.21 -14.24
N ALA A 204 -1.79 14.69 -15.45
CA ALA A 204 -0.73 13.97 -16.17
C ALA A 204 0.46 14.87 -16.52
N GLU A 205 0.20 16.12 -16.90
CA GLU A 205 1.24 17.14 -17.13
C GLU A 205 2.01 17.45 -15.85
N PHE A 206 1.31 17.68 -14.75
CA PHE A 206 1.93 17.90 -13.44
C PHE A 206 2.79 16.71 -12.99
N ILE A 207 2.29 15.48 -13.13
CA ILE A 207 3.05 14.27 -12.79
C ILE A 207 4.34 14.22 -13.61
N ARG A 208 4.27 14.44 -14.93
CA ARG A 208 5.45 14.46 -15.80
C ARG A 208 6.45 15.53 -15.38
N GLU A 209 5.98 16.73 -15.03
CA GLU A 209 6.84 17.83 -14.59
C GLU A 209 7.55 17.49 -13.27
N ILE A 210 6.81 17.00 -12.26
CA ILE A 210 7.37 16.81 -10.92
C ILE A 210 8.30 15.61 -10.82
N ILE A 211 8.05 14.53 -11.59
CA ILE A 211 8.91 13.34 -11.67
C ILE A 211 10.02 13.47 -12.71
N GLY A 212 9.86 14.40 -13.66
CA GLY A 212 10.84 14.65 -14.71
C GLY A 212 12.20 14.97 -14.12
N ARG A 213 13.25 14.29 -14.61
CA ARG A 213 14.62 14.67 -14.31
C ARG A 213 14.91 15.95 -15.09
N LYS A 214 15.32 17.02 -14.38
CA LYS A 214 16.05 18.11 -15.02
C LYS A 214 17.45 17.65 -15.38
#